data_AF-A0AA35TK96-F1
#
_entry.id   AF-A0AA35TK96-F1
#
_cell.length_a   1.000
_cell.length_b   1.000
_cell.length_c   1.000
_cell.angle_alpha   90.00
_cell.angle_beta   90.00
_cell.angle_gamma   90.00
#
_symmetry.space_group_name_H-M   'P 1'
#
loop_
_entity.id
_entity.type
_entity.pdbx_description
1 polymer ?
#
loop_
_entity_poly.entity_id
_entity_poly.type
_entity_poly.pdbx_seq_one_letter_code
_entity_poly.pdbx_strand_id
1 'polypeptide(L)'
;MRSTPGCVADSLYYTQEMAWHRLLSSSSRPLTRRLSSYQERLVEEETHAASVKNTWKRISLFLCLPTVGYFAWKSLIEGEEHHSYSYIPWSHLRIRTKPFPWGDGDTSLFHNTHTNPGPDEGPKTAPPTQTLSQKVGRLWIQYLHEDAVERDEKRWRHLEKMQRRKEEQYPI
;
A
#
# COMPACT_ATOMS: atom_id res chain seq x y z
N MET A 1 94.35 -50.94 -22.24
CA MET A 1 93.44 -52.09 -22.36
C MET A 1 92.93 -52.49 -20.99
N ARG A 2 91.68 -52.10 -20.66
CA ARG A 2 90.66 -52.90 -19.96
C ARG A 2 89.49 -51.97 -19.65
N SER A 3 88.41 -52.16 -20.39
CA SER A 3 87.08 -51.65 -20.04
C SER A 3 86.47 -52.57 -18.97
N THR A 4 85.75 -52.00 -18.03
CA THR A 4 84.74 -52.70 -17.23
C THR A 4 83.38 -52.08 -17.52
N PRO A 5 82.31 -52.88 -17.63
CA PRO A 5 80.98 -52.37 -17.98
C PRO A 5 80.24 -51.92 -16.71
N GLY A 6 79.78 -50.66 -16.72
CA GLY A 6 78.91 -50.09 -15.68
C GLY A 6 77.51 -50.67 -15.78
N CYS A 7 77.10 -51.30 -14.69
CA CYS A 7 75.86 -52.03 -14.47
C CYS A 7 74.63 -51.11 -14.52
N VAL A 8 73.54 -51.62 -15.11
CA VAL A 8 72.27 -50.95 -15.43
C VAL A 8 71.32 -50.86 -14.20
N ALA A 9 71.86 -50.88 -12.97
CA ALA A 9 71.06 -51.12 -11.77
C ALA A 9 70.52 -49.87 -11.05
N ASP A 10 71.08 -48.68 -11.30
CA ASP A 10 70.77 -47.49 -10.49
C ASP A 10 69.53 -46.70 -10.95
N SER A 11 68.97 -47.03 -12.13
CA SER A 11 67.86 -46.27 -12.70
C SER A 11 66.48 -46.63 -12.13
N LEU A 12 66.33 -47.79 -11.49
CA LEU A 12 65.02 -48.29 -11.05
C LEU A 12 64.70 -47.97 -9.59
N TYR A 13 65.69 -47.63 -8.77
CA TYR A 13 65.48 -47.26 -7.37
C TYR A 13 65.11 -45.79 -7.17
N TYR A 14 65.44 -44.90 -8.12
CA TYR A 14 65.14 -43.47 -8.01
C TYR A 14 63.67 -43.11 -8.32
N THR A 15 62.99 -43.94 -9.13
CA THR A 15 61.61 -43.67 -9.57
C THR A 15 60.55 -44.19 -8.60
N GLN A 16 60.91 -45.11 -7.69
CA GLN A 16 59.99 -45.69 -6.71
C GLN A 16 59.78 -44.79 -5.48
N GLU A 17 60.81 -44.07 -5.03
CA GLU A 17 60.74 -43.14 -3.87
C GLU A 17 60.00 -41.83 -4.21
N MET A 18 60.14 -41.32 -5.44
CA MET A 18 59.52 -40.05 -5.85
C MET A 18 58.00 -40.12 -6.04
N ALA A 19 57.45 -41.33 -6.23
CA ALA A 19 56.01 -41.55 -6.37
C ALA A 19 55.27 -41.44 -5.03
N TRP A 20 55.89 -41.82 -3.91
CA TRP A 20 55.28 -41.77 -2.59
C TRP A 20 55.26 -40.35 -2.00
N HIS A 21 56.23 -39.51 -2.32
CA HIS A 21 56.26 -38.13 -1.85
C HIS A 21 55.28 -37.18 -2.58
N ARG A 22 54.81 -37.55 -3.78
CA ARG A 22 53.81 -36.75 -4.52
C ARG A 22 52.36 -37.14 -4.24
N LEU A 23 52.10 -38.29 -3.61
CA LEU A 23 50.75 -38.73 -3.25
C LEU A 23 50.25 -38.17 -1.90
N LEU A 24 51.14 -37.58 -1.10
CA LEU A 24 50.79 -37.01 0.22
C LEU A 24 50.55 -35.48 0.21
N SER A 25 50.73 -34.79 -0.93
CA SER A 25 50.44 -33.35 -1.04
C SER A 25 49.06 -33.05 -1.65
N SER A 26 48.21 -34.07 -1.81
CA SER A 26 46.87 -33.94 -2.39
C SER A 26 45.89 -33.25 -1.42
N SER A 27 46.02 -31.92 -1.36
CA SER A 27 44.96 -30.94 -1.15
C SER A 27 43.87 -31.28 -0.12
N SER A 28 44.22 -31.33 1.16
CA SER A 28 43.26 -30.96 2.20
C SER A 28 43.04 -29.45 2.10
N ARG A 29 42.14 -29.00 1.21
CA ARG A 29 41.66 -27.61 1.24
C ARG A 29 41.01 -27.42 2.62
N PRO A 30 41.50 -26.50 3.46
CA PRO A 30 41.07 -26.48 4.86
C PRO A 30 39.60 -26.07 4.95
N LEU A 31 38.80 -26.82 5.72
CA LEU A 31 37.38 -26.55 5.99
C LEU A 31 37.14 -25.12 6.51
N THR A 32 38.16 -24.51 7.11
CA THR A 32 38.17 -23.13 7.58
C THR A 32 37.90 -22.11 6.47
N ARG A 33 38.39 -22.33 5.24
CA ARG A 33 38.14 -21.43 4.10
C ARG A 33 36.68 -21.45 3.65
N ARG A 34 35.99 -22.58 3.83
CA ARG A 34 34.56 -22.67 3.53
C ARG A 34 33.74 -21.91 4.57
N LEU A 35 33.99 -22.17 5.86
CA LEU A 35 33.29 -21.47 6.95
C LEU A 35 33.54 -19.96 6.94
N SER A 36 34.77 -19.50 6.65
CA SER A 36 35.06 -18.06 6.56
C SER A 36 34.26 -17.41 5.43
N SER A 37 34.16 -18.05 4.26
CA SER A 37 33.37 -17.53 3.14
C SER A 37 31.85 -17.52 3.40
N TYR A 38 31.35 -18.43 4.24
CA TYR A 38 29.95 -18.38 4.68
C TYR A 38 29.71 -17.26 5.68
N GLN A 39 30.61 -17.09 6.66
CA GLN A 39 30.51 -15.99 7.63
C GLN A 39 30.61 -14.62 6.94
N GLU A 40 31.48 -14.48 5.93
CA GLU A 40 31.61 -13.27 5.12
C GLU A 40 30.31 -12.94 4.39
N ARG A 41 29.65 -13.93 3.77
CA ARG A 41 28.34 -13.75 3.12
C ARG A 41 27.25 -13.30 4.09
N LEU A 42 27.21 -13.86 5.30
CA LEU A 42 26.20 -13.45 6.30
C LEU A 42 26.40 -11.98 6.70
N VAL A 43 27.65 -11.54 6.87
CA VAL A 43 27.96 -10.13 7.16
C VAL A 43 27.61 -9.23 5.97
N GLU A 44 27.88 -9.66 4.74
CA GLU A 44 27.46 -8.96 3.53
C GLU A 44 25.93 -8.85 3.42
N GLU A 45 25.21 -9.92 3.74
CA GLU A 45 23.73 -9.94 3.78
C GLU A 45 23.18 -9.01 4.85
N GLU A 46 23.76 -8.99 6.06
CA GLU A 46 23.35 -8.09 7.14
C GLU A 46 23.59 -6.63 6.78
N THR A 47 24.76 -6.30 6.23
CA THR A 47 25.10 -4.94 5.81
C THR A 47 24.24 -4.46 4.65
N HIS A 48 23.98 -5.34 3.67
CA HIS A 48 23.07 -5.07 2.56
C HIS A 48 21.63 -4.88 3.06
N ALA A 49 21.13 -5.77 3.93
CA ALA A 49 19.80 -5.68 4.50
C ALA A 49 19.62 -4.41 5.34
N ALA A 50 20.63 -4.01 6.11
CA ALA A 50 20.58 -2.76 6.89
C ALA A 50 20.47 -1.53 5.98
N SER A 51 21.23 -1.49 4.87
CA SER A 51 21.14 -0.42 3.87
C SER A 51 19.78 -0.38 3.18
N VAL A 52 19.31 -1.54 2.69
CA VAL A 52 18.00 -1.70 2.04
C VAL A 52 16.86 -1.29 2.98
N LYS A 53 16.89 -1.74 4.23
CA LYS A 53 15.91 -1.38 5.27
C LYS A 53 15.81 0.13 5.45
N ASN A 54 16.95 0.83 5.53
CA ASN A 54 16.95 2.28 5.68
C ASN A 54 16.38 3.00 4.46
N THR A 55 16.68 2.52 3.26
CA THR A 55 16.09 3.03 2.01
C THR A 55 14.58 2.87 1.99
N TRP A 56 14.05 1.68 2.27
CA TRP A 56 12.60 1.43 2.30
C TRP A 56 11.88 2.17 3.42
N LYS A 57 12.52 2.35 4.58
CA LYS A 57 11.99 3.17 5.67
C LYS A 57 11.82 4.62 5.22
N ARG A 58 12.82 5.19 4.53
CA ARG A 58 12.75 6.56 4.00
C ARG A 58 11.66 6.69 2.93
N ILE A 59 11.59 5.76 1.99
CA ILE A 59 10.53 5.76 0.96
C ILE A 59 9.15 5.70 1.62
N SER A 60 8.95 4.80 2.58
CA SER A 60 7.65 4.67 3.26
C SER A 60 7.25 5.95 3.99
N LEU A 61 8.18 6.58 4.71
CA LEU A 61 7.90 7.77 5.52
C LEU A 61 7.78 9.06 4.69
N PHE A 62 8.63 9.25 3.69
CA PHE A 62 8.73 10.51 2.95
C PHE A 62 8.00 10.50 1.61
N LEU A 63 7.64 9.33 1.09
CA LEU A 63 6.87 9.21 -0.14
C LEU A 63 5.48 8.61 0.16
N CYS A 64 5.41 7.41 0.73
CA CYS A 64 4.12 6.73 0.87
C CYS A 64 3.16 7.47 1.81
N LEU A 65 3.61 7.87 3.01
CA LEU A 65 2.75 8.59 3.96
C LEU A 65 2.19 9.91 3.42
N PRO A 66 2.98 10.85 2.85
CA PRO A 66 2.39 12.08 2.31
C PRO A 66 1.46 11.81 1.13
N THR A 67 1.77 10.83 0.29
CA THR A 67 0.92 10.48 -0.85
C THR A 67 -0.44 9.92 -0.40
N VAL A 68 -0.44 9.01 0.58
CA VAL A 68 -1.68 8.49 1.19
C VAL A 68 -2.45 9.60 1.88
N GLY A 69 -1.77 10.50 2.60
CA GLY A 69 -2.39 11.67 3.22
C GLY A 69 -3.10 12.57 2.21
N TYR A 70 -2.46 12.83 1.07
CA TYR A 70 -3.05 13.60 -0.03
C TYR A 70 -4.29 12.92 -0.62
N PHE A 71 -4.23 11.61 -0.91
CA PHE A 71 -5.39 10.88 -1.44
C PHE A 71 -6.53 10.79 -0.43
N ALA A 72 -6.22 10.58 0.85
CA ALA A 72 -7.21 10.60 1.91
C ALA A 72 -7.91 11.97 2.00
N TRP A 73 -7.13 13.06 2.03
CA TRP A 73 -7.66 14.42 1.97
C TRP A 73 -8.57 14.59 0.76
N LYS A 74 -8.09 14.24 -0.44
CA LYS A 74 -8.87 14.40 -1.68
C LYS A 74 -10.19 13.65 -1.60
N SER A 75 -10.18 12.39 -1.15
CA SER A 75 -11.39 11.57 -1.01
C SER A 75 -12.40 12.11 0.03
N LEU A 76 -11.91 12.77 1.09
CA LEU A 76 -12.76 13.38 2.10
C LEU A 76 -13.42 14.67 1.61
N ILE A 77 -12.72 15.45 0.77
CA ILE A 77 -13.21 16.72 0.23
C ILE A 77 -14.15 16.51 -0.96
N GLU A 78 -13.73 15.68 -1.91
CA GLU A 78 -14.48 15.38 -3.14
C GLU A 78 -15.58 14.34 -2.88
N GLY A 79 -16.13 14.35 -1.66
CA GLY A 79 -17.08 13.37 -1.15
C GLY A 79 -18.13 13.04 -2.21
N GLU A 80 -18.31 11.73 -2.41
CA GLU A 80 -18.96 11.13 -3.59
C GLU A 80 -20.10 11.99 -4.15
N GLU A 81 -19.81 12.77 -5.20
CA GLU A 81 -20.83 13.31 -6.09
C GLU A 81 -21.46 12.11 -6.83
N HIS A 82 -22.33 11.39 -6.13
CA HIS A 82 -23.11 10.34 -6.74
C HIS A 82 -24.08 10.99 -7.71
N HIS A 83 -23.74 10.99 -8.99
CA HIS A 83 -24.72 11.19 -10.04
C HIS A 83 -25.83 10.16 -9.83
N SER A 84 -26.99 10.63 -9.36
CA SER A 84 -28.17 9.79 -9.22
C SER A 84 -28.67 9.48 -10.62
N TYR A 85 -28.20 8.40 -11.21
CA TYR A 85 -28.76 7.88 -12.45
C TYR A 85 -30.13 7.29 -12.16
N SER A 86 -31.10 7.59 -13.02
CA SER A 86 -32.41 6.94 -12.97
C SER A 86 -32.25 5.43 -13.13
N TYR A 87 -32.91 4.67 -12.27
CA TYR A 87 -32.88 3.22 -12.34
C TYR A 87 -33.56 2.73 -13.61
N ILE A 88 -32.84 1.92 -14.39
CA ILE A 88 -33.38 1.19 -15.54
C ILE A 88 -33.30 -0.30 -15.18
N PRO A 89 -34.40 -1.06 -15.21
CA PRO A 89 -34.40 -2.49 -14.90
C PRO A 89 -33.94 -3.30 -16.12
N TRP A 90 -32.63 -3.47 -16.31
CA TRP A 90 -32.11 -4.32 -17.38
C TRP A 90 -32.32 -5.79 -17.02
N SER A 91 -32.76 -6.60 -17.99
CA SER A 91 -33.12 -8.02 -17.79
C SER A 91 -31.98 -8.90 -17.28
N HIS A 92 -30.73 -8.51 -17.49
CA HIS A 92 -29.54 -9.26 -17.05
C HIS A 92 -29.08 -8.87 -15.64
N LEU A 93 -29.60 -7.77 -15.07
CA LEU A 93 -29.24 -7.33 -13.72
C LEU A 93 -30.11 -8.06 -12.70
N ARG A 94 -29.53 -8.38 -11.54
CA ARG A 94 -30.24 -8.90 -10.36
C ARG A 94 -31.02 -10.21 -10.61
N ILE A 95 -30.69 -10.97 -11.64
CA ILE A 95 -31.23 -12.32 -11.83
C ILE A 95 -30.78 -13.20 -10.64
N ARG A 96 -31.74 -13.87 -9.99
CA ARG A 96 -31.45 -14.89 -8.97
C ARG A 96 -32.13 -16.19 -9.32
N THR A 97 -31.33 -17.26 -9.42
CA THR A 97 -31.82 -18.63 -9.61
C THR A 97 -32.09 -19.35 -8.31
N LYS A 98 -31.46 -18.90 -7.21
CA LYS A 98 -31.63 -19.41 -5.85
C LYS A 98 -31.61 -18.25 -4.84
N PRO A 99 -32.37 -18.35 -3.74
CA PRO A 99 -32.31 -17.36 -2.67
C PRO A 99 -30.96 -17.42 -1.94
N PHE A 100 -30.54 -16.30 -1.37
CA PHE A 100 -29.39 -16.24 -0.48
C PHE A 100 -29.65 -17.03 0.82
N PRO A 101 -28.61 -17.59 1.46
CA PRO A 101 -28.75 -18.40 2.68
C PRO A 101 -28.92 -17.58 3.97
N TRP A 102 -29.29 -16.29 3.87
CA TRP A 102 -29.48 -15.38 5.00
C TRP A 102 -30.65 -14.43 4.75
N GLY A 103 -31.17 -13.83 5.82
CA GLY A 103 -32.24 -12.84 5.76
C GLY A 103 -33.45 -13.36 5.00
N ASP A 104 -33.98 -12.52 4.11
CA ASP A 104 -35.17 -12.83 3.29
C ASP A 104 -34.82 -13.53 1.97
N GLY A 105 -33.55 -13.90 1.74
CA GLY A 105 -33.09 -14.54 0.51
C GLY A 105 -32.91 -13.60 -0.69
N ASP A 106 -33.50 -12.40 -0.66
CA ASP A 106 -33.43 -11.40 -1.73
C ASP A 106 -32.53 -10.19 -1.46
N THR A 107 -31.99 -10.08 -0.24
CA THR A 107 -31.06 -9.02 0.12
C THR A 107 -29.63 -9.55 0.08
N SER A 108 -28.78 -8.91 -0.73
CA SER A 108 -27.35 -9.23 -0.76
C SER A 108 -26.70 -8.91 0.58
N LEU A 109 -25.58 -9.56 0.91
CA LEU A 109 -24.88 -9.35 2.17
C LEU A 109 -24.54 -7.87 2.46
N PHE A 110 -24.17 -7.13 1.42
CA PHE A 110 -23.91 -5.68 1.48
C PHE A 110 -25.00 -4.90 0.73
N HIS A 111 -26.27 -5.10 1.10
CA HIS A 111 -27.39 -4.38 0.49
C HIS A 111 -27.52 -2.95 1.02
N ASN A 112 -27.46 -1.97 0.14
CA ASN A 112 -27.78 -0.57 0.44
C ASN A 112 -29.09 -0.20 -0.26
N THR A 113 -30.13 0.14 0.49
CA THR A 113 -31.47 0.46 -0.05
C THR A 113 -31.47 1.68 -0.96
N HIS A 114 -30.48 2.57 -0.84
CA HIS A 114 -30.36 3.78 -1.64
C HIS A 114 -29.70 3.52 -3.01
N THR A 115 -28.69 2.66 -3.07
CA THR A 115 -27.92 2.41 -4.31
C THR A 115 -28.29 1.10 -5.00
N ASN A 116 -28.87 0.15 -4.25
CA ASN A 116 -29.24 -1.17 -4.73
C ASN A 116 -30.78 -1.30 -4.72
N PRO A 117 -31.49 -0.83 -5.77
CA PRO A 117 -32.93 -1.10 -5.91
C PRO A 117 -33.24 -2.60 -5.96
N GLY A 118 -34.46 -2.97 -5.57
CA GLY A 118 -34.95 -4.33 -5.60
C GLY A 118 -35.27 -4.81 -7.03
N PRO A 119 -35.60 -6.10 -7.22
CA PRO A 119 -36.00 -6.65 -8.51
C PRO A 119 -37.24 -5.95 -9.08
N ASP A 120 -38.23 -5.69 -8.24
CA ASP A 120 -39.56 -5.17 -8.63
C ASP A 120 -39.79 -3.71 -8.22
N GLU A 121 -38.87 -3.13 -7.45
CA GLU A 121 -39.03 -1.82 -6.82
C GLU A 121 -37.85 -0.91 -7.21
N GLY A 122 -38.16 0.21 -7.87
CA GLY A 122 -37.19 1.26 -8.15
C GLY A 122 -36.56 1.84 -6.86
N PRO A 123 -35.52 2.67 -6.97
CA PRO A 123 -34.79 3.18 -5.81
C PRO A 123 -35.74 3.86 -4.83
N LYS A 124 -35.77 3.37 -3.58
CA LYS A 124 -36.56 3.95 -2.50
C LYS A 124 -35.91 5.28 -2.11
N THR A 125 -36.50 6.36 -2.59
CA THR A 125 -35.97 7.71 -2.47
C THR A 125 -35.88 8.14 -1.00
N ALA A 126 -34.66 8.38 -0.53
CA ALA A 126 -34.37 9.48 0.39
C ALA A 126 -33.18 10.24 -0.21
N PRO A 127 -33.19 11.58 -0.25
CA PRO A 127 -32.03 12.34 -0.70
C PRO A 127 -30.81 11.92 0.13
N PRO A 128 -29.59 11.91 -0.46
CA PRO A 128 -28.39 11.53 0.28
C PRO A 128 -28.35 12.34 1.57
N THR A 129 -28.40 11.64 2.70
CA THR A 129 -28.32 12.28 4.01
C THR A 129 -26.90 12.81 4.12
N GLN A 130 -26.71 14.09 3.76
CA GLN A 130 -25.43 14.75 3.88
C GLN A 130 -25.02 14.67 5.35
N THR A 131 -23.97 13.90 5.61
CA THR A 131 -23.40 13.77 6.95
C THR A 131 -22.93 15.15 7.41
N LEU A 132 -22.91 15.41 8.71
CA LEU A 132 -22.49 16.72 9.26
C LEU A 132 -21.08 17.11 8.75
N SER A 133 -20.20 16.11 8.58
CA SER A 133 -18.86 16.28 7.99
C SER A 133 -18.91 16.77 6.54
N GLN A 134 -19.79 16.20 5.70
CA GLN A 134 -19.99 16.66 4.31
C GLN A 134 -20.56 18.09 4.26
N LYS A 135 -21.47 18.44 5.18
CA LYS A 135 -22.01 19.82 5.27
C LYS A 135 -20.94 20.83 5.67
N VAL A 136 -20.16 20.51 6.69
CA VAL A 136 -19.07 21.37 7.17
C VAL A 136 -18.00 21.49 6.09
N GLY A 137 -17.59 20.40 5.45
CA GLY A 137 -16.65 20.40 4.33
C GLY A 137 -17.12 21.29 3.19
N ARG A 138 -18.38 21.15 2.75
CA ARG A 138 -18.97 22.01 1.72
C ARG A 138 -18.95 23.49 2.09
N LEU A 139 -19.31 23.83 3.33
CA LEU A 139 -19.31 25.21 3.81
C LEU A 139 -17.89 25.79 3.89
N TRP A 140 -16.90 25.00 4.29
CA TRP A 140 -15.49 25.41 4.29
C TRP A 140 -14.94 25.61 2.88
N ILE A 141 -15.26 24.71 1.95
CA ILE A 141 -14.86 24.84 0.53
C ILE A 141 -15.52 26.07 -0.08
N GLN A 142 -16.82 26.28 0.17
CA GLN A 142 -17.54 27.48 -0.25
C GLN A 142 -16.91 28.73 0.36
N TYR A 143 -16.57 28.71 1.64
CA TYR A 143 -15.88 29.80 2.32
C TYR A 143 -14.53 30.13 1.66
N LEU A 144 -13.75 29.12 1.25
CA LEU A 144 -12.46 29.32 0.57
C LEU A 144 -12.61 29.88 -0.85
N HIS A 145 -13.71 29.59 -1.54
CA HIS A 145 -13.99 30.09 -2.90
C HIS A 145 -14.72 31.44 -2.91
N GLU A 146 -15.35 31.85 -1.80
CA GLU A 146 -15.98 33.17 -1.69
C GLU A 146 -14.94 34.28 -1.45
N ASP A 147 -15.09 35.39 -2.18
CA ASP A 147 -14.24 36.57 -2.04
C ASP A 147 -14.34 37.17 -0.63
N ALA A 148 -13.21 37.61 -0.09
CA ALA A 148 -13.13 38.12 1.28
C ALA A 148 -14.10 39.27 1.56
N VAL A 149 -14.29 40.18 0.60
CA VAL A 149 -15.21 41.32 0.71
C VAL A 149 -16.67 40.87 0.80
N GLU A 150 -17.08 39.92 -0.06
CA GLU A 150 -18.46 39.43 -0.09
C GLU A 150 -18.82 38.69 1.21
N ARG A 151 -17.84 37.98 1.80
CA ARG A 151 -18.02 37.32 3.11
C ARG A 151 -18.25 38.33 4.23
N ASP A 152 -17.49 39.41 4.26
CA ASP A 152 -17.64 40.47 5.27
C ASP A 152 -19.01 41.16 5.14
N GLU A 153 -19.46 41.43 3.92
CA GLU A 153 -20.81 41.97 3.68
C GLU A 153 -21.93 41.02 4.13
N LYS A 154 -21.80 39.71 3.86
CA LYS A 154 -22.76 38.70 4.34
C LYS A 154 -22.78 38.65 5.86
N ARG A 155 -21.61 38.73 6.51
CA ARG A 155 -21.48 38.76 7.96
C ARG A 155 -22.16 40.00 8.55
N TRP A 156 -21.93 41.18 7.99
CA TRP A 156 -22.58 42.41 8.44
C TRP A 156 -24.10 42.36 8.27
N ARG A 157 -24.60 41.92 7.11
CA ARG A 157 -26.04 41.70 6.88
C ARG A 157 -26.65 40.71 7.87
N HIS A 158 -25.90 39.68 8.26
CA HIS A 158 -26.34 38.73 9.27
C HIS A 158 -26.41 39.35 10.68
N LEU A 159 -25.39 40.13 11.05
CA LEU A 159 -25.36 40.85 12.33
C LEU A 159 -26.50 41.85 12.44
N GLU A 160 -26.78 42.61 11.37
CA GLU A 160 -27.89 43.55 11.30
C GLU A 160 -29.25 42.83 11.46
N LYS A 161 -29.43 41.67 10.83
CA LYS A 161 -30.62 40.83 11.05
C LYS A 161 -30.73 40.36 12.50
N MET A 162 -29.61 40.02 13.16
CA MET A 162 -29.62 39.62 14.57
C MET A 162 -29.96 40.78 15.50
N GLN A 163 -29.42 41.97 15.20
CA GLN A 163 -29.73 43.20 15.93
C GLN A 163 -31.22 43.54 15.80
N ARG A 164 -31.77 43.53 14.58
CA ARG A 164 -33.20 43.75 14.35
C ARG A 164 -34.08 42.74 15.09
N ARG A 165 -33.75 41.44 15.05
CA ARG A 165 -34.49 40.42 15.83
C ARG A 165 -34.44 40.69 17.34
N LYS A 166 -33.32 41.21 17.84
CA LYS A 166 -33.17 41.55 19.26
C LYS A 166 -34.01 42.78 19.62
N GLU A 167 -34.07 43.77 18.74
CA GLU A 167 -34.91 44.97 18.88
C GLU A 167 -36.40 44.63 18.83
N GLU A 168 -36.82 43.74 17.92
CA GLU A 168 -38.19 43.22 17.85
C GLU A 168 -38.58 42.41 19.11
N GLN A 169 -37.64 41.66 19.68
CA GLN A 169 -37.87 40.84 20.87
C GLN A 169 -37.96 41.66 22.17
N TYR A 170 -37.30 42.83 22.21
CA TYR A 170 -37.27 43.74 23.37
C TYR A 170 -37.54 45.19 22.93
N PRO A 171 -38.79 45.53 22.58
CA PRO A 171 -39.14 46.90 22.24
C PRO A 171 -39.01 47.80 23.49
N ILE A 172 -38.34 48.94 23.32
CA ILE A 172 -38.17 50.00 24.34
C ILE A 172 -39.40 50.90 24.35
#